data_AF-A0A7X2PE87-F1
#
_entry.id   AF-A0A7X2PE87-F1
#
_cell.length_a   1.000
_cell.length_b   1.000
_cell.length_c   1.000
_cell.angle_alpha   90.00
_cell.angle_beta   90.00
_cell.angle_gamma   90.00
#
_symmetry.space_group_name_H-M   'P 1'
#
loop_
_entity.id
_entity.type
_entity.pdbx_description
1 polymer ?
#
loop_
_entity_poly.entity_id
_entity_poly.type
_entity_poly.pdbx_seq_one_letter_code
_entity_poly.pdbx_strand_id
1 'polypeptide(L)'
;MKKYILVLLIFLSISLSAAPVSFSGGYSMVSLKEGRKTVSLTNNAMVSAEGMEITADEIVLAGDDYSQITCTGAITIKDEDDL
;
A
#
# COMPACT_ATOMS: atom_id res chain seq x y z
N MET A 1 37.23 -3.56 -18.06
CA MET A 1 36.00 -4.36 -17.86
C MET A 1 35.73 -4.63 -16.38
N LYS A 2 36.68 -5.22 -15.63
CA LYS A 2 36.52 -5.54 -14.18
C LYS A 2 36.27 -4.32 -13.26
N LYS A 3 36.84 -3.15 -13.58
CA LYS A 3 36.63 -1.89 -12.82
C LYS A 3 35.22 -1.30 -12.97
N TYR A 4 34.58 -1.49 -14.12
CA TYR A 4 33.22 -0.99 -14.36
C TYR A 4 32.16 -1.87 -13.69
N ILE A 5 32.44 -3.17 -13.53
CA ILE A 5 31.60 -4.11 -12.79
C ILE A 5 31.49 -3.73 -11.31
N LEU A 6 32.58 -3.25 -10.69
CA LEU A 6 32.56 -2.82 -9.29
C LEU A 6 31.69 -1.57 -9.09
N VAL A 7 31.72 -0.63 -10.05
CA VAL A 7 30.91 0.60 -10.03
C VAL A 7 29.42 0.28 -10.24
N LEU A 8 29.09 -0.69 -11.10
CA LEU A 8 27.72 -1.14 -11.32
C LEU A 8 27.10 -1.80 -10.07
N LEU A 9 27.89 -2.58 -9.33
CA LEU A 9 27.45 -3.22 -8.09
C LEU A 9 27.16 -2.22 -6.97
N ILE A 10 27.90 -1.11 -6.89
CA ILE A 10 27.67 -0.03 -5.91
C ILE A 10 26.36 0.71 -6.21
N PHE A 11 26.01 0.88 -7.48
CA PHE A 11 24.76 1.51 -7.90
C PHE A 11 23.51 0.65 -7.65
N LEU A 12 23.66 -0.67 -7.53
CA LEU A 12 22.55 -1.59 -7.28
C LEU A 12 22.09 -1.60 -5.81
N SER A 13 22.88 -1.04 -4.90
CA SER A 13 22.60 -0.97 -3.46
C SER A 13 21.76 0.25 -3.05
N ILE A 14 21.23 1.01 -4.00
CA ILE A 14 20.25 2.07 -3.67
C ILE A 14 18.97 1.35 -3.23
N SER A 15 18.81 1.19 -1.92
CA SER A 15 17.61 0.62 -1.32
C SER A 15 16.40 1.46 -1.73
N LEU A 16 15.50 0.85 -2.49
CA LEU A 16 14.19 1.42 -2.80
C LEU A 16 13.39 1.48 -1.48
N SER A 17 13.41 2.63 -0.82
CA SER A 17 12.65 2.88 0.40
C SER A 17 11.21 3.20 0.01
N ALA A 18 10.32 2.20 0.03
CA ALA A 18 8.89 2.43 -0.12
C ALA A 18 8.35 3.12 1.14
N ALA A 19 7.49 4.12 0.97
CA ALA A 19 6.81 4.74 2.11
C ALA A 19 5.93 3.70 2.82
N PRO A 20 5.84 3.72 4.16
CA PRO A 20 4.99 2.79 4.88
C PRO A 20 3.52 3.07 4.55
N VAL A 21 2.79 2.03 4.11
CA VAL A 21 1.33 2.10 3.98
C VAL A 21 0.71 1.94 5.36
N SER A 22 -0.10 2.91 5.78
CA SER A 22 -0.83 2.88 7.04
C SER A 22 -2.31 2.63 6.78
N PHE A 23 -2.93 1.80 7.61
CA PHE A 23 -4.36 1.51 7.50
C PHE A 23 -5.01 1.40 8.87
N SER A 24 -6.24 1.88 8.97
CA SER A 24 -7.08 1.78 10.16
C SER A 24 -8.53 1.47 9.78
N GLY A 25 -9.29 0.98 10.75
CA GLY A 25 -10.70 0.66 10.62
C GLY A 25 -11.21 0.14 11.96
N GLY A 26 -12.51 0.20 12.19
CA GLY A 26 -13.12 -0.36 13.40
C GLY A 26 -12.91 -1.88 13.49
N TYR A 27 -12.83 -2.57 12.35
CA TYR A 27 -12.45 -3.97 12.26
C TYR A 27 -11.48 -4.22 11.11
N SER A 28 -10.41 -4.96 11.40
CA SER A 28 -9.42 -5.39 10.42
C SER A 28 -9.36 -6.91 10.38
N MET A 29 -9.61 -7.50 9.22
CA MET A 29 -9.51 -8.94 9.00
C MET A 29 -8.45 -9.24 7.95
N VAL A 30 -7.49 -10.09 8.32
CA VAL A 30 -6.49 -10.62 7.40
C VAL A 30 -6.87 -12.06 7.03
N SER A 31 -7.00 -12.34 5.74
CA SER A 31 -7.26 -13.67 5.21
C SER A 31 -6.10 -14.12 4.34
N LEU A 32 -5.60 -15.34 4.60
CA LEU A 32 -4.66 -16.02 3.74
C LEU A 32 -5.36 -17.25 3.18
N LYS A 33 -5.74 -17.21 1.90
CA LYS A 33 -6.45 -18.29 1.23
C LYS A 33 -5.76 -18.64 -0.07
N GLU A 34 -5.36 -19.91 -0.22
CA GLU A 34 -4.67 -20.40 -1.44
C GLU A 34 -3.42 -19.58 -1.81
N GLY A 35 -2.67 -19.11 -0.81
CA GLY A 35 -1.49 -18.25 -1.03
C GLY A 35 -1.81 -16.79 -1.34
N ARG A 36 -3.08 -16.41 -1.48
CA ARG A 36 -3.52 -15.02 -1.65
C ARG A 36 -3.73 -14.38 -0.29
N LYS A 37 -3.10 -13.23 -0.07
CA LYS A 37 -3.27 -12.40 1.12
C LYS A 37 -4.28 -11.30 0.82
N THR A 38 -5.30 -11.19 1.66
CA THR A 38 -6.32 -10.14 1.56
C THR A 38 -6.50 -9.50 2.92
N VAL A 39 -6.56 -8.17 2.95
CA VAL A 39 -6.86 -7.40 4.15
C VAL A 39 -8.18 -6.68 3.89
N SER A 40 -9.19 -6.94 4.73
CA SER A 40 -10.45 -6.20 4.72
C SER A 40 -10.50 -5.31 5.96
N LEU A 41 -10.80 -4.04 5.73
CA LEU A 41 -10.98 -3.00 6.73
C LEU A 41 -12.42 -2.56 6.63
N THR A 42 -13.15 -2.53 7.74
CA THR A 42 -14.54 -2.08 7.79
C THR A 42 -14.76 -1.12 8.94
N ASN A 43 -15.87 -0.37 8.88
CA ASN A 43 -16.30 0.60 9.87
C ASN A 43 -15.33 1.79 9.97
N ASN A 44 -15.56 2.79 9.12
CA ASN A 44 -14.66 3.95 8.93
C ASN A 44 -13.25 3.51 8.55
N ALA A 45 -13.14 2.70 7.50
CA ALA A 45 -11.86 2.24 6.99
C ALA A 45 -11.09 3.41 6.37
N MET A 46 -9.81 3.51 6.70
CA MET A 46 -8.90 4.52 6.18
C MET A 46 -7.60 3.86 5.73
N VAL A 47 -7.13 4.23 4.55
CA VAL A 47 -5.81 3.87 4.03
C VAL A 47 -5.07 5.15 3.66
N SER A 48 -3.83 5.27 4.11
CA SER A 48 -2.95 6.38 3.76
C SER A 48 -1.65 5.85 3.18
N ALA A 49 -1.29 6.38 2.00
CA ALA A 49 -0.06 6.07 1.29
C ALA A 49 0.38 7.28 0.47
N GLU A 50 1.67 7.64 0.56
CA GLU A 50 2.32 8.63 -0.32
C GLU A 50 1.53 9.96 -0.47
N GLY A 51 1.01 10.53 0.62
CA GLY A 51 0.27 11.79 0.59
C GLY A 51 -1.21 11.65 0.21
N MET A 52 -1.65 10.45 -0.17
CA MET A 52 -3.05 10.14 -0.46
C MET A 52 -3.73 9.51 0.76
N GLU A 53 -4.90 10.03 1.12
CA GLU A 53 -5.79 9.46 2.15
C GLU A 53 -7.10 9.02 1.50
N ILE A 54 -7.43 7.74 1.65
CA ILE A 54 -8.68 7.14 1.17
C ILE A 54 -9.49 6.69 2.38
N THR A 55 -10.75 7.11 2.44
CA THR A 55 -11.71 6.67 3.47
C THR A 55 -12.94 6.05 2.82
N ALA A 56 -13.46 4.96 3.41
CA ALA A 56 -14.67 4.28 2.95
C ALA A 56 -15.34 3.48 4.09
N ASP A 57 -16.56 2.97 3.84
CA ASP A 57 -17.23 2.06 4.78
C ASP A 57 -16.50 0.70 4.86
N GLU A 58 -16.03 0.22 3.71
CA GLU A 58 -15.17 -0.95 3.57
C GLU A 58 -14.03 -0.69 2.57
N ILE A 59 -12.82 -1.12 2.93
CA ILE A 59 -11.65 -1.15 2.06
C ILE A 59 -11.07 -2.57 2.05
N VAL A 60 -10.91 -3.14 0.87
CA VAL A 60 -10.27 -4.43 0.65
C VAL A 60 -8.97 -4.23 -0.12
N LEU A 61 -7.86 -4.65 0.50
CA LEU A 61 -6.53 -4.68 -0.08
C LEU A 61 -6.19 -6.10 -0.52
N ALA A 62 -5.79 -6.26 -1.77
CA ALA A 62 -5.45 -7.55 -2.37
C ALA A 62 -4.35 -7.42 -3.44
N GLY A 63 -3.95 -8.55 -4.02
CA GLY A 63 -2.87 -8.61 -4.99
C GLY A 63 -1.48 -8.64 -4.34
N ASP A 64 -0.46 -8.87 -5.16
CA ASP A 64 0.93 -8.83 -4.72
C ASP A 64 1.25 -7.42 -4.20
N ASP A 65 1.89 -7.36 -3.03
CA ASP A 65 2.22 -6.13 -2.30
C ASP A 65 1.04 -5.15 -2.13
N TYR A 66 -0.20 -5.66 -2.08
CA TYR A 66 -1.44 -4.86 -1.95
C TYR A 66 -1.68 -3.87 -3.09
N SER A 67 -1.24 -4.21 -4.30
CA SER A 67 -1.43 -3.41 -5.52
C SER A 67 -2.89 -3.14 -5.92
N GLN A 68 -3.87 -3.83 -5.31
CA GLN A 68 -5.28 -3.66 -5.61
C GLN A 68 -6.04 -3.17 -4.38
N ILE A 69 -6.76 -2.05 -4.54
CA ILE A 69 -7.62 -1.46 -3.52
C ILE A 69 -9.05 -1.45 -4.06
N THR A 70 -9.97 -2.07 -3.33
CA THR A 70 -11.42 -2.00 -3.61
C THR A 70 -12.10 -1.26 -2.47
N CYS A 71 -12.81 -0.19 -2.78
CA CYS A 71 -13.56 0.61 -1.81
C CYS A 71 -15.06 0.45 -2.05
N THR A 72 -15.84 0.32 -0.98
CA THR A 72 -17.29 0.22 -1.03
C THR A 72 -17.92 1.21 -0.05
N GLY A 73 -19.03 1.84 -0.47
CA GLY A 73 -19.82 2.73 0.39
C GLY A 73 -19.50 4.22 0.21
N ALA A 74 -19.45 4.97 1.31
CA ALA A 74 -19.15 6.40 1.32
C ALA A 74 -17.64 6.66 1.13
N ILE A 75 -17.21 6.81 -0.13
CA ILE A 75 -15.79 6.94 -0.49
C ILE A 75 -15.38 8.42 -0.53
N THR A 76 -14.28 8.76 0.16
CA THR A 76 -13.61 10.07 0.03
C THR A 76 -12.12 9.87 -0.20
N ILE A 77 -11.55 10.64 -1.13
CA ILE A 77 -10.11 10.65 -1.44
C ILE A 77 -9.61 12.07 -1.21
N LYS A 78 -8.49 12.20 -0.49
CA LYS A 78 -7.72 13.45 -0.37
C LYS A 78 -6.31 13.21 -0.87
N ASP A 79 -5.79 14.19 -1.58
CA ASP A 79 -4.41 14.24 -2.04
C ASP A 79 -3.75 15.47 -1.40
N GLU A 80 -2.73 15.26 -0.59
CA GLU A 80 -2.00 16.35 0.09
C GLU A 80 -1.02 17.08 -0.84
N ASP A 81 -0.74 16.55 -2.04
CA ASP A 81 0.17 17.16 -3.01
C ASP A 81 -0.49 18.25 -3.89
N ASP A 82 -1.80 18.47 -3.75
CA ASP A 82 -2.59 19.48 -4.50
C ASP A 82 -2.60 20.89 -3.84
N LEU A 83 -1.66 21.19 -2.92
CA LEU A 83 -1.52 22.48 -2.22
C LEU A 83 -0.38 23.38 -2.73
#